data_AF-A0A6B2CU05-F1
#
_entry.id   AF-A0A6B2CU05-F1
#
_cell.length_a   1.000
_cell.length_b   1.000
_cell.length_c   1.000
_cell.angle_alpha   90.00
_cell.angle_beta   90.00
_cell.angle_gamma   90.00
#
_symmetry.space_group_name_H-M   'P 1'
#
loop_
_entity.id
_entity.type
_entity.pdbx_description
1 polymer ?
#
loop_
_entity_poly.entity_id
_entity_poly.type
_entity_poly.pdbx_seq_one_letter_code
_entity_poly.pdbx_strand_id
1 'polypeptide(L)' 'MAVFDNHAHANEFTGWGVVEVTRRFRAAGGRGIVFVALLTWSIGGRPGDRGWVVRLYDHAVRNAEVARGVGLV' A
#
# COMPACT_ATOMS: atom_id res chain seq x y z
N MET A 1 2.14 -22.71 7.39
CA MET A 1 3.18 -21.72 7.06
C MET A 1 2.46 -20.41 6.74
N ALA A 2 2.80 -19.30 7.40
CA ALA A 2 2.16 -18.01 7.16
C ALA A 2 2.80 -17.35 5.94
N VAL A 3 2.01 -16.91 4.96
CA VAL A 3 2.52 -16.20 3.78
C VAL A 3 2.63 -14.72 4.11
N PHE A 4 3.83 -14.18 3.89
CA PHE A 4 4.14 -12.78 4.13
C PHE A 4 4.67 -12.17 2.83
N ASP A 5 4.10 -11.03 2.44
CA ASP A 5 4.61 -10.26 1.32
C ASP A 5 5.40 -9.08 1.87
N ASN A 6 6.70 -9.05 1.59
CA ASN A 6 7.60 -8.03 2.09
C ASN A 6 7.59 -6.76 1.22
N HIS A 7 6.89 -6.76 0.08
CA HIS A 7 6.90 -5.64 -0.84
C HIS A 7 5.64 -5.63 -1.72
N ALA A 8 4.65 -4.86 -1.29
CA ALA A 8 3.42 -4.67 -2.04
C ALA A 8 3.20 -3.20 -2.44
N HIS A 9 2.51 -3.04 -3.56
CA HIS A 9 2.06 -1.76 -4.06
C HIS A 9 0.56 -1.80 -4.31
N ALA A 10 -0.12 -0.75 -3.86
CA ALA A 10 -1.51 -0.46 -4.20
C ALA A 10 -1.57 0.84 -5.00
N ASN A 11 -2.44 0.90 -6.00
CA ASN A 11 -2.64 2.07 -6.84
C ASN A 11 -4.11 2.19 -7.20
N GLU A 12 -4.82 3.10 -6.53
CA GLU A 12 -6.24 3.38 -6.76
C GLU A 12 -6.56 4.15 -8.05
N PHE A 13 -5.54 4.70 -8.73
CA PHE A 13 -5.74 5.53 -9.92
C PHE A 13 -5.76 4.70 -11.20
N THR A 14 -4.85 3.74 -11.33
CA THR A 14 -4.67 2.94 -12.55
C THR A 14 -4.68 1.42 -12.29
N GLY A 15 -5.03 0.99 -11.07
CA GLY A 15 -5.01 -0.41 -10.67
C GLY A 15 -5.92 -0.69 -9.47
N TRP A 16 -5.52 -1.68 -8.65
CA TRP A 16 -6.23 -1.96 -7.40
C TRP A 16 -5.72 -1.08 -6.26
N GLY A 17 -6.65 -0.41 -5.60
CA GLY A 17 -6.40 0.28 -4.34
C GLY A 17 -6.17 -0.69 -3.18
N VAL A 18 -5.70 -0.15 -2.06
CA VAL A 18 -5.23 -0.95 -0.91
C VAL A 18 -6.29 -1.90 -0.36
N VAL A 19 -7.56 -1.48 -0.33
CA VAL A 19 -8.68 -2.31 0.15
C VAL A 19 -8.81 -3.60 -0.65
N GLU A 20 -8.70 -3.53 -1.97
CA GLU A 20 -8.87 -4.70 -2.82
C GLU A 20 -7.63 -5.60 -2.78
N VAL A 21 -6.44 -5.01 -2.71
CA VAL A 21 -5.18 -5.76 -2.55
C VAL A 21 -5.20 -6.56 -1.24
N THR A 22 -5.49 -5.92 -0.11
CA THR A 22 -5.46 -6.57 1.21
C THR A 22 -6.54 -7.64 1.33
N ARG A 23 -7.75 -7.38 0.81
CA ARG A 23 -8.85 -8.35 0.78
C ARG A 23 -8.45 -9.62 0.01
N ARG A 24 -7.90 -9.46 -1.20
CA ARG A 24 -7.49 -10.60 -2.04
C ARG A 24 -6.32 -11.37 -1.44
N PHE A 25 -5.29 -10.66 -0.97
CA PHE A 25 -4.13 -11.29 -0.35
C PHE A 25 -4.53 -12.09 0.90
N ARG A 26 -5.40 -11.52 1.74
CA ARG A 26 -5.93 -12.24 2.90
C ARG A 26 -6.75 -13.47 2.50
N ALA A 27 -7.63 -13.35 1.50
CA ALA A 27 -8.41 -14.47 0.98
C ALA A 27 -7.52 -15.60 0.42
N ALA A 28 -6.35 -15.27 -0.11
CA ALA A 28 -5.35 -16.24 -0.58
C ALA A 28 -4.52 -16.88 0.55
N GLY A 29 -4.79 -16.57 1.82
CA GLY A 29 -4.07 -17.11 2.98
C GLY A 29 -2.94 -16.22 3.51
N GLY A 30 -2.81 -15.00 2.99
CA GLY A 30 -1.86 -14.00 3.46
C GLY A 30 -2.03 -13.64 4.94
N ARG A 31 -0.91 -13.47 5.63
CA ARG A 31 -0.86 -13.18 7.07
C ARG A 31 -0.16 -11.87 7.41
N GLY A 32 0.68 -11.36 6.52
CA GLY A 32 1.23 -10.01 6.66
C GLY A 32 1.76 -9.45 5.36
N ILE A 33 1.76 -8.12 5.27
CA ILE A 33 2.03 -7.40 4.03
C ILE A 33 2.69 -6.05 4.35
N VAL A 34 3.75 -5.73 3.61
CA VAL A 34 4.42 -4.43 3.72
C VAL A 34 4.06 -3.59 2.50
N PHE A 35 3.37 -2.47 2.73
CA PHE A 35 3.08 -1.51 1.66
C PHE A 35 4.21 -0.51 1.51
N VAL A 36 4.70 -0.39 0.28
CA VAL A 36 5.65 0.65 -0.12
C VAL A 36 4.92 1.63 -1.02
N ALA A 37 5.00 2.92 -0.70
CA ALA A 37 4.46 3.95 -1.57
C ALA A 37 5.21 3.95 -2.91
N LEU A 38 4.48 3.69 -3.99
CA LEU A 38 5.01 3.86 -5.33
C LEU A 38 5.38 5.33 -5.51
N LEU A 39 6.63 5.62 -5.86
CA LEU A 39 7.09 6.95 -6.30
C LEU A 39 6.42 7.42 -7.61
N THR A 40 5.34 6.75 -8.03
CA THR A 40 4.84 6.88 -9.38
C THR A 40 4.25 8.26 -9.59
N TRP A 41 4.55 8.80 -10.76
CA TRP A 41 3.88 9.93 -11.39
C TRP A 41 2.34 9.84 -11.35
N SER A 42 1.76 8.63 -11.22
CA SER A 42 0.31 8.39 -11.04
C SER A 42 -0.31 9.09 -9.83
N ILE A 43 0.48 9.45 -8.81
CA ILE A 43 0.02 10.25 -7.65
C ILE A 43 0.41 11.74 -7.75
N GLY A 44 0.77 12.21 -8.96
CA GLY A 44 0.97 13.63 -9.25
C GLY A 44 2.22 14.27 -8.62
N GLY A 45 3.16 13.45 -8.15
CA GLY A 45 4.40 13.90 -7.53
C GLY A 45 5.44 14.44 -8.51
N ARG A 46 6.30 15.36 -8.05
CA ARG A 46 7.44 15.88 -8.81
C ARG A 46 8.72 15.81 -7.96
N PRO A 47 9.84 15.30 -8.48
CA PRO A 47 11.11 15.34 -7.76
C PRO A 47 11.45 16.75 -7.26
N GLY A 48 11.87 16.85 -5.99
CA GLY A 48 12.18 18.13 -5.34
C GLY A 48 10.98 18.81 -4.64
N ASP A 49 9.74 18.35 -4.84
CA ASP A 49 8.60 18.83 -4.06
C ASP A 49 8.60 18.21 -2.65
N ARG A 50 8.94 19.00 -1.63
CA ARG A 50 8.89 18.57 -0.22
C ARG A 50 7.49 18.15 0.21
N GLY A 51 6.44 18.79 -0.32
CA GLY A 51 5.05 18.44 -0.04
C GLY A 51 4.70 17.05 -0.57
N TRP A 52 5.34 16.60 -1.65
CA TRP A 52 5.15 15.25 -2.18
C TRP A 52 5.65 14.17 -1.22
N VAL A 53 6.79 14.39 -0.56
CA VAL A 53 7.35 13.45 0.43
C VAL A 53 6.36 13.20 1.57
N VAL A 54 5.71 14.26 2.07
CA VAL A 54 4.69 14.14 3.11
C VAL A 54 3.49 13.32 2.60
N ARG A 55 2.99 13.62 1.40
CA ARG A 55 1.87 12.87 0.80
C ARG A 55 2.20 11.38 0.59
N LEU A 56 3.44 11.05 0.21
CA LEU A 56 3.91 9.66 0.10
C LEU A 56 3.85 8.94 1.44
N TYR A 57 4.29 9.60 2.51
CA TYR A 57 4.25 9.05 3.85
C TYR A 57 2.81 8.82 4.31
N ASP A 58 1.93 9.82 4.17
CA ASP A 58 0.52 9.70 4.54
C ASP A 58 -0.17 8.56 3.78
N HIS A 59 0.15 8.39 2.49
CA HIS A 59 -0.36 7.30 1.68
C HIS A 59 0.14 5.93 2.17
N ALA A 60 1.43 5.81 2.52
CA ALA A 60 1.97 4.58 3.10
C ALA A 60 1.32 4.22 4.43
N VAL A 61 1.15 5.20 5.33
CA VAL A 61 0.48 5.02 6.63
C VAL A 61 -0.97 4.55 6.44
N ARG A 62 -1.73 5.24 5.59
CA ARG A 62 -3.12 4.85 5.29
C ARG A 62 -3.21 3.43 4.76
N ASN A 63 -2.28 3.02 3.89
CA ASN A 63 -2.28 1.67 3.35
C ASN A 63 -1.99 0.62 4.44
N ALA A 64 -1.05 0.91 5.34
CA ALA A 64 -0.75 0.06 6.49
C ALA A 64 -1.94 -0.06 7.45
N GLU A 65 -2.67 1.04 7.70
CA GLU A 65 -3.89 1.03 8.53
C GLU A 65 -4.99 0.16 7.93
N VAL A 66 -5.20 0.22 6.62
CA VAL A 66 -6.16 -0.64 5.91
C VAL A 66 -5.75 -2.12 6.00
N ALA A 67 -4.46 -2.43 5.82
CA ALA A 67 -3.95 -3.79 5.96
C ALA A 67 -4.19 -4.35 7.37
N ARG A 68 -3.87 -3.55 8.38
CA ARG A 68 -4.11 -3.88 9.79
C ARG A 68 -5.60 -4.11 10.07
N GLY A 69 -6.47 -3.29 9.48
CA GLY A 69 -7.92 -3.42 9.62
C GLY A 69 -8.48 -4.77 9.16
N VAL A 70 -7.78 -5.50 8.29
CA VAL A 70 -8.18 -6.85 7.84
C VAL A 70 -7.33 -7.98 8.45
N GLY A 71 -6.57 -7.68 9.51
CA GLY A 71 -5.77 -8.67 10.24
C GLY A 71 -4.53 -9.17 9.48
N LEU A 72 -3.95 -8.31 8.64
CA LEU A 72 -2.60 -8.45 8.12
C LEU A 72 -1.65 -7.66 9.03
N VAL A 73 -0.57 -8.30 9.47
CA VAL A 73 0.46 -7.71 10.33
C VAL A 73 1.56 -7.09 9.49
#